data_AF-A0A6H5H4U2-F1
#
_entry.id   AF-A0A6H5H4U2-F1
#
_cell.length_a   1.000
_cell.length_b   1.000
_cell.length_c   1.000
_cell.angle_alpha   90.00
_cell.angle_beta   90.00
_cell.angle_gamma   90.00
#
_symmetry.space_group_name_H-M   'P 1'
#
loop_
_entity.id
_entity.type
_entity.pdbx_description
1 polymer ?
#
loop_
_entity_poly.entity_id
_entity_poly.type
_entity_poly.pdbx_seq_one_letter_code
_entity_poly.pdbx_strand_id
1 'polypeptide(L)'
;MKFRSDENLQNAVRLTVNALLTDSDLPVRVEAAMALQNFLNDQEKVEAMLVDQVEPITLELLRIIRETENDELSNVLQKVVFTYPQQIAPIALQICQHLVFEKDGFDYFTDMMPALHNYVTIDTPAFLSNPNNVLAMFNMCKVVRRKNCKKTNPMVKTNLTEKKKDGEDDDDDDDDDDDYGGVDDGSLEAYTTPLDDEICEIDEYVVFKQVLQEPANRST
;
A
#
# COMPACT_ATOMS: atom_id res chain seq x y z
N MET A 1 11.70 -24.06 11.56
CA MET A 1 11.74 -25.28 12.41
C MET A 1 10.53 -26.15 12.11
N LYS A 2 10.70 -27.45 11.77
CA LYS A 2 9.55 -28.34 11.48
C LYS A 2 9.19 -29.20 12.68
N PHE A 3 7.94 -29.10 13.11
CA PHE A 3 7.41 -29.91 14.21
C PHE A 3 6.96 -31.27 13.67
N ARG A 4 7.24 -32.34 14.43
CA ARG A 4 6.81 -33.71 14.08
C ARG A 4 5.44 -34.08 14.64
N SER A 5 4.99 -33.37 15.68
CA SER A 5 3.70 -33.59 16.35
C SER A 5 2.86 -32.32 16.25
N ASP A 6 1.60 -32.50 15.81
CA ASP A 6 0.63 -31.42 15.67
C ASP A 6 0.29 -30.79 17.03
N GLU A 7 0.25 -31.59 18.10
CA GLU A 7 0.02 -31.11 19.47
C GLU A 7 1.16 -30.19 19.94
N ASN A 8 2.41 -30.56 19.64
CA ASN A 8 3.57 -29.74 19.99
C ASN A 8 3.58 -28.43 19.18
N LEU A 9 3.21 -28.50 17.90
CA LEU A 9 3.06 -27.31 17.07
C LEU A 9 1.99 -26.39 17.64
N GLN A 10 0.82 -26.92 18.00
CA GLN A 10 -0.27 -26.13 18.56
C GLN A 10 0.10 -25.45 19.87
N ASN A 11 0.76 -26.18 20.75
CA ASN A 11 1.25 -25.60 22.00
C ASN A 11 2.31 -24.53 21.76
N ALA A 12 3.25 -24.75 20.84
CA ALA A 12 4.28 -23.77 20.51
C ALA A 12 3.68 -22.48 19.91
N VAL A 13 2.77 -22.60 18.94
CA VAL A 13 2.07 -21.47 18.32
C VAL A 13 1.27 -20.70 19.38
N ARG A 14 0.50 -21.40 20.21
CA ARG A 14 -0.31 -20.77 21.27
C ARG A 14 0.56 -19.98 22.25
N LEU A 15 1.67 -20.55 22.71
CA LEU A 15 2.59 -19.88 23.62
C LEU A 15 3.26 -18.67 22.96
N THR A 16 3.61 -18.78 21.68
CA THR A 16 4.22 -17.69 20.90
C THR A 16 3.25 -16.53 20.74
N VAL A 17 1.99 -16.80 20.36
CA VAL A 17 0.94 -15.77 20.27
C VAL A 17 0.69 -15.12 21.63
N ASN A 18 0.64 -15.91 22.70
CA ASN A 18 0.46 -15.36 24.04
C ASN A 18 1.62 -14.42 24.43
N ALA A 19 2.86 -14.81 24.16
CA ALA A 19 4.04 -13.97 24.40
C ALA A 19 3.97 -12.68 23.59
N LEU A 20 3.62 -12.74 22.31
CA LEU A 20 3.46 -11.57 21.46
C LEU A 20 2.41 -10.57 22.01
N LEU A 21 1.26 -11.08 22.46
CA LEU A 21 0.13 -10.21 22.82
C LEU A 21 0.13 -9.72 24.26
N THR A 22 0.81 -10.42 25.18
CA THR A 22 0.63 -10.18 26.63
C THR A 22 1.92 -9.99 27.41
N ASP A 23 3.08 -10.27 26.83
CA ASP A 23 4.34 -10.18 27.56
C ASP A 23 4.69 -8.72 27.90
N SER A 24 5.20 -8.51 29.13
CA SER A 24 5.58 -7.18 29.61
C SER A 24 6.84 -6.65 28.93
N ASP A 25 7.72 -7.55 28.49
CA ASP A 25 9.01 -7.19 27.92
C ASP A 25 8.90 -7.05 26.40
N LEU A 26 9.12 -5.83 25.91
CA LEU A 26 9.12 -5.53 24.47
C LEU A 26 10.07 -6.46 23.66
N PRO A 27 11.30 -6.78 24.13
CA PRO A 27 12.16 -7.73 23.42
C PRO A 27 11.54 -9.11 23.24
N VAL A 28 10.75 -9.59 24.22
CA VAL A 28 10.06 -10.90 24.13
C VAL A 28 8.97 -10.84 23.08
N ARG A 29 8.20 -9.75 23.02
CA ARG A 29 7.17 -9.54 21.99
C ARG A 29 7.77 -9.50 20.58
N VAL A 30 8.92 -8.83 20.40
CA VAL A 30 9.65 -8.78 19.11
C VAL A 30 10.09 -10.18 18.68
N GLU A 31 10.74 -10.95 19.56
CA GLU A 31 11.16 -12.31 19.23
C GLU A 31 9.98 -13.25 18.97
N ALA A 32 8.87 -13.07 19.70
CA ALA A 32 7.65 -13.83 19.46
C ALA A 32 7.05 -13.54 18.07
N ALA A 33 7.08 -12.29 17.61
CA ALA A 33 6.68 -11.92 16.25
C ALA A 33 7.57 -12.59 15.19
N MET A 34 8.89 -12.56 15.37
CA MET A 34 9.83 -13.23 14.46
C MET A 34 9.64 -14.75 14.43
N ALA A 35 9.40 -15.35 15.59
CA ALA A 35 9.06 -16.77 15.70
C ALA A 35 7.75 -17.11 14.98
N LEU A 36 6.74 -16.23 15.06
CA LEU A 36 5.45 -16.42 14.37
C LEU A 36 5.62 -16.45 12.85
N GLN A 37 6.45 -15.58 12.27
CA GLN A 37 6.76 -15.61 10.84
C GLN A 37 7.41 -16.93 10.43
N ASN A 38 8.36 -17.43 11.24
CA ASN A 38 8.98 -18.73 10.99
C ASN A 38 7.96 -19.88 10.99
N PHE A 39 6.98 -19.84 11.88
CA PHE A 39 5.88 -20.83 11.89
C PHE A 39 5.03 -20.75 10.62
N LEU A 40 4.62 -19.54 10.21
CA LEU A 40 3.84 -19.31 8.99
C LEU A 40 4.59 -19.69 7.70
N ASN A 41 5.92 -19.64 7.70
CA ASN A 41 6.73 -20.02 6.53
C ASN A 41 6.95 -21.54 6.44
N ASP A 42 7.11 -22.22 7.57
CA ASP A 42 7.53 -23.62 7.58
C ASP A 42 6.39 -24.64 7.78
N GLN A 43 5.21 -24.20 8.20
CA GLN A 43 4.11 -25.07 8.66
C GLN A 43 2.74 -24.56 8.19
N GLU A 44 2.26 -25.03 7.04
CA GLU A 44 0.94 -24.64 6.47
C GLU A 44 -0.24 -24.77 7.44
N LYS A 45 -0.20 -25.75 8.35
CA LYS A 45 -1.27 -25.95 9.36
C LYS A 45 -1.43 -24.74 10.29
N VAL A 46 -0.38 -23.95 10.50
CA VAL A 46 -0.40 -22.77 11.37
C VAL A 46 -1.38 -21.74 10.84
N GLU A 47 -1.60 -21.67 9.52
CA GLU A 47 -2.51 -20.71 8.93
C GLU A 47 -3.91 -20.82 9.56
N ALA A 48 -4.43 -22.06 9.63
CA ALA A 48 -5.73 -22.37 10.22
C ALA A 48 -5.79 -22.14 11.75
N MET A 49 -4.65 -22.13 12.44
CA MET A 49 -4.59 -22.05 13.90
C MET A 49 -4.64 -20.60 14.43
N LEU A 50 -4.33 -19.63 13.58
CA LEU A 50 -4.27 -18.22 13.95
C LEU A 50 -5.48 -17.42 13.49
N VAL A 51 -6.41 -18.02 12.74
CA VAL A 51 -7.55 -17.34 12.12
C VAL A 51 -8.29 -16.41 13.10
N ASP A 52 -8.55 -16.89 14.33
CA ASP A 52 -9.27 -16.13 15.36
C ASP A 52 -8.43 -15.06 16.07
N GLN A 53 -7.13 -15.01 15.80
CA GLN A 53 -6.15 -14.12 16.45
C GLN A 53 -5.47 -13.17 15.46
N VAL A 54 -5.82 -13.20 14.16
CA VAL A 54 -5.18 -12.37 13.13
C VAL A 54 -5.28 -10.89 13.47
N GLU A 55 -6.47 -10.40 13.84
CA GLU A 55 -6.69 -9.00 14.18
C GLU A 55 -5.80 -8.52 15.33
N PRO A 56 -5.84 -9.12 16.55
CA PRO A 56 -5.00 -8.67 17.66
C PRO A 56 -3.50 -8.80 17.35
N ILE A 57 -3.07 -9.86 16.64
CA ILE A 57 -1.68 -10.03 16.21
C ILE A 57 -1.26 -8.86 15.30
N THR A 58 -2.09 -8.51 14.31
CA THR A 58 -1.80 -7.47 13.33
C THR A 58 -1.69 -6.09 14.00
N LEU A 59 -2.62 -5.77 14.90
CA LEU A 59 -2.61 -4.50 15.63
C LEU A 59 -1.41 -4.38 16.57
N GLU A 60 -1.01 -5.48 17.21
CA GLU A 60 0.16 -5.48 18.08
C GLU A 60 1.46 -5.37 17.27
N LEU A 61 1.57 -6.02 16.10
CA LEU A 61 2.70 -5.84 15.19
C LEU A 61 2.86 -4.37 14.78
N LEU A 62 1.77 -3.71 14.37
CA LEU A 62 1.78 -2.28 14.02
C LEU A 62 2.25 -1.40 15.18
N ARG A 63 1.85 -1.74 16.41
CA ARG A 63 2.30 -1.03 17.60
C ARG A 63 3.79 -1.22 17.82
N ILE A 64 4.30 -2.45 17.75
CA ILE A 64 5.72 -2.75 17.99
C ILE A 64 6.58 -2.13 16.90
N ILE A 65 6.19 -2.19 15.62
CA ILE A 65 6.89 -1.53 14.50
C ILE A 65 7.07 -0.04 14.82
N ARG A 66 5.99 0.65 15.21
CA ARG A 66 6.05 2.08 15.55
C ARG A 66 6.90 2.38 16.80
N GLU A 67 6.91 1.49 17.79
CA GLU A 67 7.70 1.66 19.02
C GLU A 67 9.20 1.38 18.80
N THR A 68 9.55 0.52 17.83
CA THR A 68 10.92 0.00 17.66
C THR A 68 11.62 0.47 16.40
N GLU A 69 10.88 0.95 15.40
CA GLU A 69 11.37 1.24 14.04
C GLU A 69 12.14 0.04 13.45
N ASN A 70 11.70 -1.19 13.75
CA ASN A 70 12.35 -2.42 13.30
C ASN A 70 11.76 -2.92 11.96
N ASP A 71 12.55 -2.77 10.90
CA ASP A 71 12.20 -3.19 9.53
C ASP A 71 11.93 -4.69 9.38
N GLU A 72 12.47 -5.55 10.25
CA GLU A 72 12.21 -7.00 10.17
C GLU A 72 10.76 -7.33 10.54
N LEU A 73 10.17 -6.58 11.48
CA LEU A 73 8.77 -6.75 11.89
C LEU A 73 7.80 -6.38 10.78
N SER A 74 8.20 -5.48 9.89
CA SER A 74 7.43 -5.13 8.70
C SER A 74 7.24 -6.32 7.76
N ASN A 75 8.27 -7.16 7.61
CA ASN A 75 8.15 -8.41 6.87
C ASN A 75 7.19 -9.39 7.55
N VAL A 76 7.13 -9.38 8.89
CA VAL A 76 6.19 -10.21 9.66
C VAL A 76 4.76 -9.73 9.39
N LEU A 77 4.52 -8.42 9.47
CA LEU A 77 3.23 -7.80 9.16
C LEU A 77 2.78 -8.12 7.72
N GLN A 78 3.64 -7.92 6.73
CA GLN A 78 3.34 -8.25 5.32
C GLN A 78 2.95 -9.72 5.18
N LYS A 79 3.71 -10.65 5.78
CA LYS A 79 3.39 -12.08 5.75
C LYS A 79 1.98 -12.34 6.29
N VAL A 80 1.61 -11.76 7.43
CA VAL A 80 0.27 -11.90 8.02
C VAL A 80 -0.80 -11.31 7.10
N VAL A 81 -0.58 -10.11 6.56
CA VAL A 81 -1.51 -9.42 5.66
C VAL A 81 -1.83 -10.27 4.42
N PHE A 82 -0.82 -10.83 3.78
CA PHE A 82 -1.00 -11.64 2.57
C PHE A 82 -1.58 -13.03 2.86
N THR A 83 -1.31 -13.61 4.03
CA THR A 83 -1.87 -14.90 4.42
C THR A 83 -3.37 -14.80 4.78
N TYR A 84 -3.82 -13.67 5.34
CA TYR A 84 -5.17 -13.54 5.92
C TYR A 84 -6.02 -12.41 5.31
N PRO A 85 -6.20 -12.33 3.98
CA PRO A 85 -6.87 -11.19 3.35
C PRO A 85 -8.32 -10.99 3.83
N GLN A 86 -9.01 -12.07 4.23
CA GLN A 86 -10.40 -11.99 4.70
C GLN A 86 -10.51 -11.38 6.11
N GLN A 87 -9.62 -11.76 7.02
CA GLN A 87 -9.57 -11.24 8.39
C GLN A 87 -8.98 -9.83 8.43
N ILE A 88 -8.12 -9.51 7.46
CA ILE A 88 -7.47 -8.21 7.35
C ILE A 88 -8.42 -7.17 6.73
N ALA A 89 -9.28 -7.54 5.78
CA ALA A 89 -10.16 -6.59 5.08
C ALA A 89 -10.95 -5.64 6.03
N PRO A 90 -11.59 -6.10 7.12
CA PRO A 90 -12.32 -5.22 8.05
C PRO A 90 -11.44 -4.18 8.76
N ILE A 91 -10.16 -4.50 8.98
CA ILE A 91 -9.18 -3.65 9.67
C ILE A 91 -8.16 -3.01 8.72
N ALA A 92 -8.27 -3.24 7.41
CA ALA A 92 -7.29 -2.81 6.40
C ALA A 92 -7.08 -1.31 6.42
N LEU A 93 -8.15 -0.54 6.64
CA LEU A 93 -8.07 0.90 6.77
C LEU A 93 -7.34 1.33 8.05
N GLN A 94 -7.60 0.67 9.18
CA GLN A 94 -6.92 0.93 10.44
C GLN A 94 -5.41 0.67 10.28
N ILE A 95 -5.04 -0.44 9.63
CA ILE A 95 -3.66 -0.78 9.28
C ILE A 95 -3.04 0.36 8.46
N CYS A 96 -3.70 0.77 7.38
CA CYS A 96 -3.17 1.83 6.53
C CYS A 96 -3.07 3.18 7.26
N GLN A 97 -3.99 3.52 8.16
CA GLN A 97 -3.88 4.74 8.98
C GLN A 97 -2.65 4.71 9.89
N HIS A 98 -2.28 3.55 10.42
CA HIS A 98 -1.04 3.40 11.17
C HIS A 98 0.20 3.59 10.29
N LEU A 99 0.14 3.16 9.02
CA LEU A 99 1.27 3.17 8.09
C LEU A 99 1.48 4.50 7.33
N VAL A 100 0.42 5.30 7.13
CA VAL A 100 0.48 6.59 6.40
C VAL A 100 1.48 7.59 7.02
N PHE A 101 1.86 7.40 8.28
CA PHE A 101 2.80 8.28 8.99
C PHE A 101 4.26 7.83 8.92
N GLU A 102 4.56 6.66 8.33
CA GLU A 102 5.95 6.18 8.23
C GLU A 102 6.62 6.60 6.93
N LYS A 103 7.96 6.72 6.96
CA LYS A 103 8.78 7.08 5.79
C LYS A 103 8.47 6.19 4.58
N ASP A 104 8.16 4.93 4.85
CA ASP A 104 7.93 3.87 3.87
C ASP A 104 6.45 3.50 3.67
N GLY A 105 5.51 4.32 4.18
CA GLY A 105 4.07 4.12 4.03
C GLY A 105 3.54 3.96 2.59
N PHE A 106 4.38 4.22 1.58
CA PHE A 106 4.08 3.95 0.18
C PHE A 106 4.14 2.45 -0.14
N ASP A 107 5.22 1.75 0.25
CA ASP A 107 5.42 0.34 -0.10
C ASP A 107 4.34 -0.52 0.60
N TYR A 108 4.02 -0.21 1.85
CA TYR A 108 2.92 -0.88 2.55
C TYR A 108 1.56 -0.58 1.95
N PHE A 109 1.32 0.63 1.45
CA PHE A 109 0.04 0.92 0.79
C PHE A 109 -0.13 0.06 -0.45
N THR A 110 0.92 -0.07 -1.28
CA THR A 110 0.89 -0.95 -2.45
C THR A 110 0.72 -2.42 -2.07
N ASP A 111 1.33 -2.88 -0.98
CA ASP A 111 1.17 -4.24 -0.47
C ASP A 111 -0.25 -4.50 0.09
N MET A 112 -0.88 -3.48 0.68
CA MET A 112 -2.24 -3.55 1.21
C MET A 112 -3.32 -3.42 0.14
N MET A 113 -2.99 -3.01 -1.09
CA MET A 113 -3.97 -2.79 -2.17
C MET A 113 -4.92 -3.98 -2.41
N PRO A 114 -4.49 -5.26 -2.39
CA PRO A 114 -5.41 -6.38 -2.53
C PRO A 114 -6.46 -6.44 -1.41
N ALA A 115 -6.06 -6.21 -0.16
CA ALA A 115 -6.97 -6.20 0.99
C ALA A 115 -7.89 -4.97 0.98
N LEU A 116 -7.36 -3.80 0.61
CA LEU A 116 -8.14 -2.57 0.45
C LEU A 116 -9.14 -2.68 -0.70
N HIS A 117 -8.73 -3.26 -1.83
CA HIS A 117 -9.61 -3.54 -2.96
C HIS A 117 -10.76 -4.46 -2.54
N ASN A 118 -10.46 -5.54 -1.80
CA ASN A 118 -11.51 -6.41 -1.27
C ASN A 118 -12.46 -5.65 -0.34
N TYR A 119 -11.95 -4.80 0.55
CA TYR A 119 -12.79 -4.01 1.45
C TYR A 119 -13.68 -3.01 0.71
N VAL A 120 -13.17 -2.34 -0.33
CA VAL A 120 -13.92 -1.35 -1.12
C VAL A 120 -14.92 -2.02 -2.07
N THR A 121 -14.56 -3.14 -2.70
CA THR A 121 -15.34 -3.75 -3.80
C THR A 121 -16.24 -4.90 -3.37
N ILE A 122 -15.86 -5.66 -2.35
CA ILE A 122 -16.60 -6.83 -1.89
C ILE A 122 -17.46 -6.47 -0.68
N ASP A 123 -16.91 -5.71 0.27
CA ASP A 123 -17.63 -5.23 1.45
C ASP A 123 -17.91 -3.72 1.40
N THR A 124 -18.34 -3.26 0.23
CA THR A 124 -18.72 -1.85 0.00
C THR A 124 -19.70 -1.31 1.06
N PRO A 125 -20.71 -2.07 1.55
CA PRO A 125 -21.58 -1.59 2.62
C PRO A 125 -20.84 -1.30 3.92
N ALA A 126 -19.95 -2.18 4.37
CA ALA A 126 -19.15 -1.92 5.58
C ALA A 126 -18.16 -0.77 5.35
N PHE A 127 -17.53 -0.70 4.17
CA PHE A 127 -16.64 0.40 3.80
C PHE A 127 -17.38 1.75 3.85
N LEU A 128 -18.58 1.85 3.28
CA LEU A 128 -19.37 3.09 3.24
C LEU A 128 -20.09 3.40 4.57
N SER A 129 -20.18 2.44 5.50
CA SER A 129 -20.84 2.63 6.80
C SER A 129 -20.17 3.70 7.68
N ASN A 130 -18.87 3.93 7.49
CA ASN A 130 -18.10 4.92 8.23
C ASN A 130 -17.50 5.95 7.26
N PRO A 131 -17.89 7.24 7.32
CA PRO A 131 -17.39 8.27 6.42
C PRO A 131 -15.89 8.52 6.55
N ASN A 132 -15.29 8.18 7.70
CA ASN A 132 -13.83 8.24 7.88
C ASN A 132 -13.09 7.26 6.96
N ASN A 133 -13.76 6.21 6.46
CA ASN A 133 -13.16 5.25 5.55
C ASN A 133 -12.84 5.86 4.19
N VAL A 134 -13.80 6.59 3.63
CA VAL A 134 -13.62 7.31 2.36
C VAL A 134 -12.55 8.39 2.50
N LEU A 135 -12.55 9.12 3.61
CA LEU A 135 -11.55 10.16 3.89
C LEU A 135 -10.13 9.58 4.06
N ALA A 136 -10.00 8.47 4.79
CA ALA A 136 -8.73 7.80 4.98
C ALA A 136 -8.17 7.26 3.66
N MET A 137 -9.01 6.57 2.86
CA MET A 137 -8.64 6.11 1.52
C MET A 137 -8.21 7.27 0.61
N PHE A 138 -8.96 8.38 0.61
CA PHE A 138 -8.61 9.57 -0.15
C PHE A 138 -7.22 10.11 0.25
N ASN A 139 -6.98 10.26 1.56
CA ASN A 139 -5.70 10.75 2.07
C ASN A 139 -4.55 9.82 1.70
N MET A 140 -4.76 8.51 1.75
CA MET A 140 -3.77 7.50 1.32
C MET A 140 -3.44 7.67 -0.17
N CYS A 141 -4.44 7.67 -1.05
CA CYS A 141 -4.26 7.90 -2.49
C CYS A 141 -3.55 9.24 -2.78
N LYS A 142 -3.87 10.29 -2.00
CA LYS A 142 -3.23 11.61 -2.14
C LYS A 142 -1.75 11.59 -1.74
N VAL A 143 -1.39 10.86 -0.69
CA VAL A 143 0.01 10.68 -0.27
C VAL A 143 0.80 9.90 -1.32
N VAL A 144 0.22 8.83 -1.87
CA VAL A 144 0.80 7.99 -2.92
C VAL A 144 1.06 8.80 -4.19
N ARG A 145 0.05 9.56 -4.66
CA ARG A 145 0.17 10.44 -5.84
C ARG A 145 1.28 11.47 -5.68
N ARG A 146 1.37 12.11 -4.50
CA ARG A 146 2.41 13.14 -4.23
C ARG A 146 3.83 12.60 -4.16
N LYS A 147 4.02 11.34 -3.73
CA LYS A 147 5.36 10.71 -3.73
C LYS A 147 5.78 10.31 -5.15
N ASN A 148 4.85 9.91 -6.02
CA ASN A 148 5.14 9.64 -7.44
C ASN A 148 5.60 10.91 -8.18
N CYS A 149 4.98 12.08 -7.95
CA CYS A 149 5.43 13.36 -8.55
C CYS A 149 6.82 13.84 -8.11
N LYS A 150 7.41 13.31 -7.03
CA LYS A 150 8.77 13.70 -6.60
C LYS A 150 9.88 12.85 -7.23
N LYS A 151 9.53 11.72 -7.85
CA LYS A 151 10.46 10.85 -8.59
C LYS A 151 10.58 11.25 -10.07
N THR A 152 9.66 12.08 -10.58
CA THR A 152 9.70 12.59 -11.96
C THR A 152 10.46 13.92 -12.02
N ASN A 153 11.48 13.97 -12.87
CA ASN A 153 12.38 15.11 -13.04
C ASN A 153 11.61 16.32 -13.65
N PRO A 154 11.93 17.58 -13.30
CA PRO A 154 11.17 18.74 -13.71
C PRO A 154 11.63 19.23 -15.09
N MET A 155 11.20 18.59 -16.19
CA MET A 155 11.46 19.15 -17.51
C MET A 155 10.57 18.58 -18.60
N VAL A 156 9.33 19.09 -18.71
CA VAL A 156 8.75 19.47 -20.01
C VAL A 156 7.82 20.66 -19.76
N LYS A 157 8.39 21.87 -19.72
CA LYS A 157 7.63 23.07 -20.06
C LYS A 157 7.99 23.41 -21.49
N THR A 158 7.17 23.02 -22.45
CA THR A 158 7.23 23.60 -23.80
C THR A 158 5.92 24.31 -24.10
N ASN A 159 5.85 25.56 -23.63
CA ASN A 159 5.13 26.60 -24.34
C ASN A 159 6.06 27.13 -25.44
N LEU A 160 5.59 27.33 -26.67
CA LEU A 160 5.64 28.62 -27.40
C LEU A 160 5.42 28.47 -28.91
N THR A 161 4.71 29.47 -29.42
CA THR A 161 4.21 29.77 -30.77
C THR A 161 5.25 30.36 -31.74
N GLU A 162 5.09 30.04 -33.03
CA GLU A 162 5.36 30.79 -34.28
C GLU A 162 6.66 31.61 -34.48
N LYS A 163 7.44 31.31 -35.55
CA LYS A 163 7.60 32.14 -36.80
C LYS A 163 8.78 31.72 -37.72
N LYS A 164 8.52 31.83 -39.04
CA LYS A 164 9.36 31.77 -40.26
C LYS A 164 10.81 32.29 -40.18
N LYS A 165 11.75 31.69 -40.95
CA LYS A 165 12.30 32.21 -42.24
C LYS A 165 13.42 31.35 -42.85
N ASP A 166 13.34 31.20 -44.18
CA ASP A 166 14.37 31.28 -45.25
C ASP A 166 15.74 30.56 -45.11
N GLY A 167 15.94 29.53 -45.95
CA GLY A 167 16.92 29.49 -47.04
C GLY A 167 18.44 29.40 -46.77
N GLU A 168 19.02 28.33 -47.34
CA GLU A 168 20.38 28.14 -47.91
C GLU A 168 21.55 27.64 -47.02
N ASP A 169 22.01 26.45 -47.44
CA ASP A 169 23.39 26.01 -47.70
C ASP A 169 24.31 25.41 -46.60
N ASP A 170 24.74 24.19 -46.96
CA ASP A 170 26.07 23.57 -46.85
C ASP A 170 26.53 22.81 -45.59
N ASP A 171 26.79 21.53 -45.88
CA ASP A 171 27.91 20.67 -45.49
C ASP A 171 28.01 20.09 -44.06
N ASP A 172 27.86 18.75 -44.05
CA ASP A 172 28.64 17.72 -43.37
C ASP A 172 29.21 18.03 -41.97
N ASP A 173 28.74 17.28 -40.96
CA ASP A 173 29.63 16.48 -40.10
C ASP A 173 28.83 15.50 -39.23
N ASP A 174 29.36 14.29 -39.13
CA ASP A 174 28.89 13.13 -38.38
C ASP A 174 28.67 13.41 -36.88
N ASP A 175 27.52 12.96 -36.36
CA ASP A 175 27.33 12.27 -35.06
C ASP A 175 25.87 12.45 -34.63
N ASP A 176 24.99 11.52 -34.99
CA ASP A 176 23.69 11.38 -34.32
C ASP A 176 23.66 10.03 -33.60
N ASP A 177 23.89 10.12 -32.29
CA ASP A 177 23.40 9.20 -31.30
C ASP A 177 21.93 8.87 -31.60
N ASP A 178 21.64 7.64 -32.02
CA ASP A 178 20.30 7.07 -31.91
C ASP A 178 19.98 6.84 -30.41
N ASP A 179 19.95 7.91 -29.60
CA ASP A 179 19.09 7.95 -28.41
C ASP A 179 17.67 8.07 -28.94
N TYR A 180 17.16 6.93 -29.39
CA TYR A 180 15.74 6.70 -29.54
C TYR A 180 15.16 6.72 -28.12
N GLY A 181 15.07 7.93 -27.55
CA GLY A 181 14.18 8.30 -26.48
C GLY A 181 12.78 8.12 -27.02
N GLY A 182 12.39 6.85 -27.11
CA GLY A 182 11.02 6.45 -27.33
C GLY A 182 10.23 7.12 -26.24
N VAL A 183 9.53 8.19 -26.61
CA VAL A 183 8.36 8.61 -25.89
C VAL A 183 7.50 7.35 -25.87
N ASP A 184 7.51 6.66 -24.73
CA ASP A 184 6.59 5.57 -24.48
C ASP A 184 5.20 6.21 -24.51
N ASP A 185 4.64 6.33 -25.71
CA ASP A 185 3.30 6.85 -26.00
C ASP A 185 2.21 5.96 -25.34
N GLY A 186 2.63 4.82 -24.76
CA GLY A 186 1.82 3.98 -23.88
C GLY A 186 1.91 4.34 -22.40
N SER A 187 2.80 5.26 -21.98
CA SER A 187 2.91 5.66 -20.59
C SER A 187 1.70 6.50 -20.20
N LEU A 188 0.90 5.97 -19.28
CA LEU A 188 -0.27 6.64 -18.70
C LEU A 188 0.07 7.98 -18.05
N GLU A 189 1.36 8.26 -17.81
CA GLU A 189 1.87 9.52 -17.27
C GLU A 189 1.76 10.70 -18.25
N ALA A 190 1.57 10.45 -19.55
CA ALA A 190 1.36 11.49 -20.56
C ALA A 190 -0.07 12.05 -20.57
N TYR A 191 -1.03 11.34 -19.99
CA TYR A 191 -2.42 11.79 -19.89
C TYR A 191 -2.61 12.67 -18.66
N THR A 192 -2.70 13.98 -18.86
CA THR A 192 -3.00 14.94 -17.79
C THR A 192 -4.50 15.18 -17.67
N THR A 193 -4.97 15.33 -16.44
CA THR A 193 -6.33 15.78 -16.13
C THR A 193 -6.30 17.19 -15.54
N PRO A 194 -7.41 17.93 -15.55
CA PRO A 194 -7.50 19.21 -14.82
C PRO A 194 -7.21 19.10 -13.31
N LEU A 195 -7.16 17.88 -12.75
CA LEU A 195 -6.77 17.62 -11.36
C LEU A 195 -5.25 17.62 -11.13
N ASP A 196 -4.47 17.64 -12.22
CA ASP A 196 -3.01 17.65 -12.19
C ASP A 196 -2.42 19.08 -12.26
N ASP A 197 -3.26 20.08 -12.53
CA ASP A 197 -2.88 21.49 -12.53
C ASP A 197 -2.59 22.00 -11.09
N GLU A 198 -1.55 22.83 -10.92
CA GLU A 198 -1.17 23.41 -9.61
C GLU A 198 -2.29 24.25 -8.98
N ILE A 199 -3.19 24.79 -9.81
CA ILE A 199 -4.35 25.58 -9.40
C ILE A 199 -5.59 24.84 -9.91
N CYS A 200 -6.07 23.88 -9.12
CA CYS A 200 -7.30 23.15 -9.39
C CYS A 200 -8.43 23.67 -8.48
N GLU A 201 -9.51 24.18 -9.08
CA GLU A 201 -10.72 24.58 -8.34
C GLU A 201 -11.63 23.39 -7.99
N ILE A 202 -11.33 22.21 -8.55
CA ILE A 202 -12.09 20.99 -8.32
C ILE A 202 -11.69 20.42 -6.97
N ASP A 203 -12.67 20.23 -6.09
CA ASP A 203 -12.45 19.49 -4.84
C ASP A 203 -12.28 17.99 -5.15
N GLU A 204 -11.01 17.56 -5.20
CA GLU A 204 -10.61 16.17 -5.42
C GLU A 204 -11.34 15.19 -4.48
N TYR A 205 -11.63 15.59 -3.24
CA TYR A 205 -12.32 14.75 -2.28
C TYR A 205 -13.79 14.55 -2.65
N VAL A 206 -14.46 15.60 -3.14
CA VAL A 206 -15.85 15.53 -3.60
C VAL A 206 -15.97 14.59 -4.80
N VAL A 207 -15.07 14.73 -5.79
CA VAL A 207 -15.04 13.86 -6.97
C VAL A 207 -14.78 12.41 -6.56
N PHE A 208 -13.76 12.17 -5.73
CA PHE A 208 -13.41 10.84 -5.24
C PHE A 208 -14.57 10.17 -4.50
N LYS A 209 -15.23 10.91 -3.61
CA LYS A 209 -16.39 10.44 -2.86
C LYS A 209 -17.55 10.08 -3.79
N GLN A 210 -17.83 10.92 -4.78
CA GLN A 210 -18.91 10.68 -5.73
C GLN A 210 -18.68 9.38 -6.52
N VAL A 211 -17.46 9.18 -7.04
CA VAL A 211 -17.09 7.97 -7.79
C VAL A 211 -17.23 6.70 -6.94
N LEU A 212 -16.80 6.72 -5.68
CA LEU A 212 -16.94 5.55 -4.80
C LEU A 212 -18.38 5.25 -4.38
N GLN A 213 -19.26 6.25 -4.42
CA GLN A 213 -20.68 6.10 -4.05
C GLN A 213 -21.58 5.76 -5.25
N GLU A 214 -21.14 6.03 -6.49
CA GLU A 214 -21.89 5.70 -7.70
C GLU A 214 -22.21 4.20 -7.88
N PRO A 215 -21.28 3.25 -7.65
CA PRO A 215 -21.57 1.82 -7.75
C PRO A 215 -22.65 1.37 -6.76
N ALA A 216 -22.68 1.94 -5.56
CA ALA A 216 -23.66 1.60 -4.52
C ALA A 216 -25.09 2.08 -4.86
N ASN A 217 -25.23 3.10 -5.73
CA ASN A 217 -26.52 3.67 -6.10
C ASN A 217 -27.16 3.05 -7.36
N ARG A 218 -26.49 2.11 -8.05
CA ARG A 218 -27.06 1.43 -9.24
C ARG A 218 -27.81 0.12 -8.93
N SER A 219 -27.92 -0.26 -7.66
CA SER A 219 -28.58 -1.50 -7.22
C SER A 219 -29.98 -1.31 -6.61
N THR A 220 -30.76 -0.36 -7.15
CA THR A 220 -32.20 -0.22 -6.88
C THR A 220 -33.00 -0.15 -8.16
#